data_AF-I0V4F9-F1
#
_entry.id   AF-I0V4F9-F1
#
_cell.length_a   1.000
_cell.length_b   1.000
_cell.length_c   1.000
_cell.angle_alpha   90.00
_cell.angle_beta   90.00
_cell.angle_gamma   90.00
#
_symmetry.space_group_name_H-M   'P 1'
#
loop_
_entity.id
_entity.type
_entity.pdbx_description
1 polymer ?
#
loop_
_entity_poly.entity_id
_entity_poly.type
_entity_poly.pdbx_seq_one_letter_code
_entity_poly.pdbx_strand_id
1 'polypeptide(L)'
;MSTTCPACHTAGGHARITDVRTYTATTRVHNLTINGIHTYHVGYAQTLVHNDFGSELPGLPADAPKPLGLGSTGRTVPQNLTEQIAMTEVRSAPGGRVLTKVPMTDPRWPAEDRWGKMQHIVNGVNIHYVRSTATGAVDDFKFN
;
A
#
# COMPACT_ATOMS: atom_id res chain seq x y z
N MET A 1 -15.42 15.42 4.63
CA MET A 1 -14.81 15.34 5.98
C MET A 1 -13.36 15.77 5.86
N SER A 2 -12.92 16.57 6.83
CA SER A 2 -11.73 17.45 6.80
C SER A 2 -10.39 16.71 6.75
N THR A 3 -9.46 17.19 5.91
CA THR A 3 -8.01 16.98 6.05
C THR A 3 -7.28 18.29 5.71
N THR A 4 -7.55 19.36 6.46
CA THR A 4 -6.63 20.51 6.50
C THR A 4 -5.36 20.08 7.25
N CYS A 5 -4.31 19.73 6.51
CA CYS A 5 -2.95 19.75 7.01
C CYS A 5 -2.48 21.22 6.98
N PRO A 6 -2.32 21.91 8.13
CA PRO A 6 -2.12 23.36 8.15
C PRO A 6 -0.67 23.79 7.86
N ALA A 7 0.24 22.83 7.64
CA ALA A 7 1.65 23.11 7.40
C ALA A 7 2.24 22.15 6.36
N CYS A 8 3.03 22.69 5.44
CA CYS A 8 3.87 21.89 4.56
C CYS A 8 5.28 21.78 5.16
N HIS A 9 5.96 20.65 4.94
CA HIS A 9 7.39 20.55 5.23
C HIS A 9 8.20 21.09 4.06
N THR A 10 9.21 21.90 4.35
CA THR A 10 10.26 22.32 3.43
C THR A 10 11.62 21.89 3.97
N ALA A 11 12.68 22.00 3.17
CA ALA A 11 14.05 21.75 3.65
C ALA A 11 14.45 22.62 4.88
N GLY A 12 13.77 23.75 5.09
CA GLY A 12 13.96 24.64 6.25
C GLY A 12 13.05 24.36 7.45
N GLY A 13 12.24 23.31 7.42
CA GLY A 13 11.29 22.95 8.50
C GLY A 13 9.82 23.11 8.11
N HIS A 14 8.96 23.40 9.09
CA HIS A 14 7.52 23.60 8.82
C HIS A 14 7.23 25.01 8.28
N ALA A 15 6.41 25.09 7.24
CA ALA A 15 5.91 26.33 6.68
C ALA A 15 4.38 26.43 6.80
N ARG A 16 3.86 27.61 7.16
CA ARG A 16 2.43 27.89 7.24
C ARG A 16 1.85 28.15 5.84
N ILE A 17 0.73 27.51 5.52
CA ILE A 17 -0.02 27.79 4.29
C ILE A 17 -0.78 29.11 4.46
N THR A 18 -0.59 30.06 3.56
CA THR A 18 -1.24 31.38 3.61
C THR A 18 -2.31 31.59 2.55
N ASP A 19 -2.30 30.80 1.47
CA ASP A 19 -3.31 30.82 0.40
C ASP A 19 -3.38 29.44 -0.27
N VAL A 20 -4.55 29.05 -0.76
CA VAL A 20 -4.77 27.83 -1.54
C VAL A 20 -5.66 28.16 -2.72
N ARG A 21 -5.18 27.87 -3.93
CA ARG A 21 -5.91 28.11 -5.18
C ARG A 21 -6.17 26.82 -5.93
N THR A 22 -7.40 26.65 -6.41
CA THR A 22 -7.79 25.53 -7.26
C THR A 22 -7.69 25.93 -8.72
N TYR A 23 -7.14 25.05 -9.55
CA TYR A 23 -7.09 25.20 -11.00
C TYR A 23 -7.88 24.05 -11.65
N THR A 24 -8.72 24.37 -12.63
CA THR A 24 -9.58 23.40 -13.32
C THR A 24 -9.11 23.06 -14.73
N ALA A 25 -8.11 23.77 -15.25
CA ALA A 25 -7.52 23.48 -16.54
C ALA A 25 -6.74 22.16 -16.50
N THR A 26 -6.98 21.29 -17.48
CA THR A 26 -6.19 20.07 -17.66
C THR A 26 -4.75 20.43 -18.01
N THR A 27 -3.80 19.90 -17.26
CA THR A 27 -2.37 20.07 -17.52
C THR A 27 -1.65 18.74 -17.43
N ARG A 28 -0.55 18.62 -18.18
CA ARG A 28 0.32 17.45 -18.04
C ARG A 28 1.07 17.55 -16.72
N VAL A 29 0.96 16.52 -15.90
CA VAL A 29 1.69 16.39 -14.63
C VAL A 29 2.70 15.25 -14.69
N HIS A 30 3.72 15.32 -13.85
CA HIS A 30 4.79 14.34 -13.76
C HIS A 30 4.93 13.85 -12.34
N ASN A 31 5.39 12.60 -12.20
CA ASN A 31 5.58 11.96 -10.92
C ASN A 31 6.93 11.22 -10.90
N LEU A 32 7.55 11.10 -9.72
CA LEU A 32 8.86 10.49 -9.55
C LEU A 32 8.81 9.36 -8.53
N THR A 33 9.21 8.17 -8.96
CA THR A 33 9.44 7.04 -8.05
C THR A 33 10.89 7.05 -7.59
N ILE A 34 11.10 7.20 -6.29
CA ILE A 34 12.39 7.01 -5.63
C ILE A 34 12.35 5.66 -4.91
N ASN A 35 13.29 4.77 -5.20
CA ASN A 35 13.34 3.44 -4.59
C ASN A 35 13.39 3.53 -3.07
N GLY A 36 12.42 2.92 -2.40
CA GLY A 36 12.32 2.90 -0.94
C GLY A 36 11.94 4.23 -0.27
N ILE A 37 11.65 5.29 -1.03
CA ILE A 37 11.31 6.61 -0.48
C ILE A 37 10.02 7.13 -1.14
N HIS A 38 8.98 7.34 -0.33
CA HIS A 38 7.66 7.80 -0.80
C HIS A 38 7.48 9.32 -0.77
N THR A 39 8.56 10.04 -0.50
CA THR A 39 8.60 11.49 -0.41
C THR A 39 9.75 12.06 -1.21
N TYR A 40 9.58 13.25 -1.77
CA TYR A 40 10.65 13.98 -2.43
C TYR A 40 10.43 15.49 -2.37
N HIS A 41 11.49 16.26 -2.54
CA HIS A 41 11.40 17.73 -2.55
C HIS A 41 11.09 18.25 -3.96
N VAL A 42 10.12 19.17 -4.07
CA VAL A 42 9.70 19.78 -5.34
C VAL A 42 9.75 21.30 -5.26
N GLY A 43 10.12 21.91 -6.39
CA GLY A 43 10.10 23.36 -6.57
C GLY A 43 11.22 24.10 -5.85
N TYR A 44 11.23 25.42 -6.01
CA TYR A 44 12.27 26.30 -5.45
C TYR A 44 12.33 26.24 -3.93
N ALA A 45 11.17 26.20 -3.26
CA ALA A 45 11.07 26.13 -1.81
C ALA A 45 11.37 24.74 -1.23
N GLN A 46 11.72 23.75 -2.06
CA GLN A 46 12.01 22.39 -1.66
C GLN A 46 10.88 21.81 -0.78
N THR A 47 9.64 21.87 -1.26
CA THR A 47 8.49 21.35 -0.51
C THR A 47 8.51 19.83 -0.55
N LEU A 48 8.43 19.19 0.61
CA LEU A 48 8.33 17.73 0.72
C LEU A 48 6.93 17.30 0.29
N VAL A 49 6.85 16.57 -0.82
CA VAL A 49 5.62 16.00 -1.36
C VAL A 49 5.64 14.49 -1.23
N HIS A 50 4.46 13.87 -1.21
CA HIS A 50 4.30 12.43 -1.28
C HIS A 50 3.96 12.03 -2.71
N ASN A 51 4.66 11.02 -3.25
CA ASN A 51 4.36 10.40 -4.55
C ASN A 51 3.04 9.60 -4.50
N ASP A 52 2.69 9.11 -3.30
CA ASP A 52 1.65 8.12 -3.12
C ASP A 52 0.75 8.50 -1.94
N PHE A 53 -0.56 8.42 -2.16
CA PHE A 53 -1.55 8.72 -1.12
C PHE A 53 -1.81 7.47 -0.29
N GLY A 54 -0.95 7.27 0.71
CA GLY A 54 -1.28 6.53 1.91
C GLY A 54 -1.10 5.01 1.83
N SER A 55 -0.17 4.50 2.64
CA SER A 55 -0.16 3.12 3.19
C SER A 55 -0.08 1.92 2.25
N GLU A 56 0.01 2.11 0.93
CA GLU A 56 0.16 1.02 -0.04
C GLU A 56 1.47 1.20 -0.83
N LEU A 57 2.01 0.11 -1.36
CA LEU A 57 3.33 0.13 -1.96
C LEU A 57 3.30 0.87 -3.31
N PRO A 58 4.31 1.70 -3.62
CA PRO A 58 4.38 2.42 -4.87
C PRO A 58 4.51 1.45 -6.03
N GLY A 59 3.76 1.71 -7.12
CA GLY A 59 3.82 0.90 -8.35
C GLY A 59 2.75 -0.18 -8.46
N LEU A 60 1.74 -0.20 -7.59
CA LEU A 60 0.56 -1.04 -7.80
C LEU A 60 -0.28 -0.51 -8.98
N PRO A 61 -0.79 -1.39 -9.86
CA PRO A 61 -1.69 -0.98 -10.92
C PRO A 61 -3.07 -0.63 -10.36
N ALA A 62 -3.83 0.21 -11.07
CA ALA A 62 -5.12 0.73 -10.59
C ALA A 62 -6.21 -0.34 -10.39
N ASP A 63 -6.06 -1.49 -11.04
CA ASP A 63 -6.91 -2.67 -10.93
C ASP A 63 -6.44 -3.68 -9.86
N ALA A 64 -5.33 -3.40 -9.17
CA ALA A 64 -4.86 -4.23 -8.07
C ALA A 64 -5.95 -4.39 -6.99
N PRO A 65 -6.22 -5.61 -6.51
CA PRO A 65 -7.20 -5.81 -5.44
C PRO A 65 -6.82 -5.05 -4.18
N LYS A 66 -7.67 -4.09 -3.79
CA LYS A 66 -7.46 -3.31 -2.57
C LYS A 66 -7.75 -4.16 -1.33
N PRO A 67 -6.82 -4.27 -0.37
CA PRO A 67 -7.07 -4.91 0.92
C PRO A 67 -8.24 -4.26 1.66
N LEU A 68 -9.08 -5.06 2.33
CA LEU A 68 -10.20 -4.53 3.10
C LEU A 68 -9.78 -3.73 4.34
N GLY A 69 -8.56 -3.96 4.86
CA GLY A 69 -8.05 -3.21 6.00
C GLY A 69 -8.72 -3.58 7.32
N LEU A 70 -9.21 -4.83 7.44
CA LEU A 70 -9.83 -5.33 8.68
C LEU A 70 -8.80 -5.57 9.78
N GLY A 71 -7.52 -5.61 9.41
CA GLY A 71 -6.38 -5.49 10.31
C GLY A 71 -5.14 -6.18 9.74
N SER A 72 -4.08 -6.21 10.55
CA SER A 72 -2.86 -6.98 10.24
C SER A 72 -2.50 -7.87 11.43
N THR A 73 -1.85 -8.99 11.14
CA THR A 73 -1.32 -9.93 12.14
C THR A 73 0.20 -10.13 12.03
N GLY A 74 0.87 -9.37 11.17
CA GLY A 74 2.30 -9.55 10.94
C GLY A 74 3.00 -8.32 10.38
N ARG A 75 4.28 -8.51 10.06
CA ARG A 75 5.13 -7.45 9.49
C ARG A 75 4.71 -7.16 8.05
N THR A 76 4.44 -5.90 7.75
CA THR A 76 4.04 -5.43 6.41
C THR A 76 5.07 -4.51 5.75
N VAL A 77 6.03 -4.00 6.54
CA VAL A 77 7.09 -3.11 6.04
C VAL A 77 8.28 -3.94 5.52
N PRO A 78 8.69 -3.78 4.25
CA PRO A 78 9.84 -4.48 3.69
C PRO A 78 11.14 -3.97 4.33
N GLN A 79 12.11 -4.87 4.49
CA GLN A 79 13.45 -4.56 5.03
C GLN A 79 14.51 -4.43 3.93
N ASN A 80 14.21 -4.84 2.71
CA ASN A 80 15.11 -4.79 1.57
C ASN A 80 14.32 -4.68 0.26
N LEU A 81 15.04 -4.39 -0.83
CA LEU A 81 14.44 -4.22 -2.16
C LEU A 81 13.72 -5.49 -2.65
N THR A 82 14.27 -6.67 -2.38
CA THR A 82 13.67 -7.95 -2.78
C THR A 82 12.29 -8.15 -2.15
N GLU A 83 12.16 -7.84 -0.85
CA GLU A 83 10.87 -7.87 -0.14
C GLU A 83 9.89 -6.83 -0.67
N GLN A 84 10.36 -5.64 -1.03
CA GLN A 84 9.52 -4.60 -1.61
C GLN A 84 8.95 -5.04 -2.97
N ILE A 85 9.80 -5.61 -3.84
CA ILE A 85 9.38 -6.13 -5.15
C ILE A 85 8.38 -7.26 -4.95
N ALA A 86 8.69 -8.23 -4.09
CA ALA A 86 7.81 -9.38 -3.82
C ALA A 86 6.44 -8.94 -3.30
N MET A 87 6.38 -8.04 -2.32
CA MET A 87 5.11 -7.58 -1.78
C MET A 87 4.30 -6.78 -2.82
N THR A 88 4.97 -5.98 -3.65
CA THR A 88 4.31 -5.22 -4.73
C THR A 88 3.72 -6.18 -5.77
N GLU A 89 4.46 -7.19 -6.19
CA GLU A 89 3.99 -8.21 -7.14
C GLU A 89 2.81 -9.02 -6.58
N VAL A 90 2.88 -9.43 -5.31
CA VAL A 90 1.80 -10.21 -4.70
C VAL A 90 0.54 -9.37 -4.50
N ARG A 91 0.67 -8.08 -4.19
CA ARG A 91 -0.48 -7.17 -4.06
C ARG A 91 -1.06 -6.76 -5.42
N SER A 92 -0.26 -6.69 -6.49
CA SER A 92 -0.77 -6.39 -7.83
C SER A 92 -1.57 -7.56 -8.40
N ALA A 93 -1.09 -8.79 -8.19
CA ALA A 93 -1.73 -10.01 -8.68
C ALA A 93 -1.72 -11.13 -7.61
N PRO A 94 -2.65 -11.12 -6.65
CA PRO A 94 -2.73 -12.12 -5.60
C PRO A 94 -3.20 -13.49 -6.13
N GLY A 95 -2.24 -14.28 -6.63
CA GLY A 95 -2.44 -15.59 -7.26
C GLY A 95 -1.85 -16.78 -6.49
N GLY A 96 -1.39 -16.56 -5.26
CA GLY A 96 -0.78 -17.60 -4.42
C GLY A 96 -1.67 -18.83 -4.14
N ARG A 97 -1.08 -19.88 -3.55
CA ARG A 97 -1.79 -21.11 -3.17
C ARG A 97 -2.51 -20.96 -1.84
N VAL A 98 -3.64 -21.65 -1.69
CA VAL A 98 -4.32 -21.79 -0.39
C VAL A 98 -3.56 -22.73 0.54
N LEU A 99 -3.47 -22.39 1.82
CA LEU A 99 -2.92 -23.23 2.88
C LEU A 99 -4.03 -24.09 3.50
N THR A 100 -4.37 -25.21 2.85
CA THR A 100 -5.50 -26.08 3.26
C THR A 100 -5.35 -26.71 4.65
N LYS A 101 -4.12 -26.83 5.17
CA LYS A 101 -3.83 -27.38 6.50
C LYS A 101 -3.96 -26.35 7.63
N VAL A 102 -4.17 -25.08 7.31
CA VAL A 102 -4.28 -24.01 8.32
C VAL A 102 -5.72 -23.49 8.32
N PRO A 103 -6.53 -23.83 9.33
CA PRO A 103 -7.90 -23.34 9.41
C PRO A 103 -7.92 -21.82 9.59
N MET A 104 -8.98 -21.20 9.07
CA MET A 104 -9.25 -19.79 9.29
C MET A 104 -10.05 -19.61 10.59
N THR A 105 -9.41 -19.07 11.61
CA THR A 105 -9.97 -18.93 12.98
C THR A 105 -10.10 -17.46 13.41
N ASP A 106 -9.62 -16.52 12.60
CA ASP A 106 -9.66 -15.10 12.94
C ASP A 106 -11.07 -14.55 12.65
N PRO A 107 -11.76 -13.95 13.65
CA PRO A 107 -13.13 -13.48 13.46
C PRO A 107 -13.27 -12.33 12.45
N ARG A 108 -12.18 -11.64 12.10
CA ARG A 108 -12.19 -10.60 11.06
C ARG A 108 -12.38 -11.17 9.65
N TRP A 109 -11.96 -12.42 9.44
CA TRP A 109 -12.02 -13.11 8.15
C TRP A 109 -12.64 -14.48 8.37
N PRO A 110 -13.97 -14.57 8.55
CA PRO A 110 -14.59 -15.80 9.02
C PRO A 110 -14.63 -16.89 7.93
N ALA A 111 -14.46 -18.15 8.32
CA ALA A 111 -14.42 -19.27 7.37
C ALA A 111 -15.77 -19.51 6.67
N GLU A 112 -16.89 -19.13 7.31
CA GLU A 112 -18.24 -19.13 6.74
C GLU A 112 -18.35 -18.22 5.49
N ASP A 113 -17.64 -17.09 5.49
CA ASP A 113 -17.49 -16.19 4.33
C ASP A 113 -16.39 -16.67 3.36
N ARG A 114 -15.96 -17.92 3.52
CA ARG A 114 -14.98 -18.62 2.69
C ARG A 114 -13.62 -17.94 2.60
N TRP A 115 -13.20 -17.29 3.68
CA TRP A 115 -11.83 -16.79 3.83
C TRP A 115 -10.86 -17.94 4.06
N GLY A 116 -9.73 -17.88 3.35
CA GLY A 116 -8.63 -18.82 3.46
C GLY A 116 -7.28 -18.10 3.57
N LYS A 117 -6.32 -18.74 4.25
CA LYS A 117 -4.93 -18.26 4.30
C LYS A 117 -4.23 -18.64 3.00
N MET A 118 -3.53 -17.67 2.42
CA MET A 118 -2.86 -17.77 1.15
C MET A 118 -1.36 -17.61 1.32
N GLN A 119 -0.60 -18.31 0.49
CA GLN A 119 0.85 -18.22 0.41
C GLN A 119 1.29 -17.94 -1.02
N HIS A 120 2.07 -16.88 -1.21
CA HIS A 120 2.68 -16.55 -2.49
C HIS A 120 4.17 -16.33 -2.29
N ILE A 121 4.99 -17.10 -2.99
CA ILE A 121 6.46 -17.01 -2.89
C ILE A 121 6.96 -16.37 -4.19
N VAL A 122 7.61 -15.21 -4.07
CA VAL A 122 8.19 -14.45 -5.18
C VAL A 122 9.67 -14.25 -4.87
N ASN A 123 10.55 -14.72 -5.75
CA ASN A 123 12.02 -14.59 -5.59
C ASN A 123 12.55 -15.06 -4.21
N GLY A 124 11.96 -16.13 -3.67
CA GLY A 124 12.31 -16.68 -2.35
C GLY A 124 11.73 -15.91 -1.16
N VAL A 125 11.06 -14.77 -1.39
CA VAL A 125 10.31 -14.05 -0.35
C VAL A 125 8.91 -14.63 -0.26
N ASN A 126 8.53 -15.00 0.95
CA ASN A 126 7.25 -15.61 1.24
C ASN A 126 6.26 -14.56 1.79
N ILE A 127 5.22 -14.29 1.00
CA ILE A 127 4.14 -13.38 1.36
C ILE A 127 2.91 -14.21 1.74
N HIS A 128 2.40 -13.96 2.94
CA HIS A 128 1.12 -14.47 3.39
C HIS A 128 0.07 -13.38 3.27
N TYR A 129 -1.16 -13.77 2.96
CA TYR A 129 -2.32 -12.90 2.94
C TYR A 129 -3.57 -13.76 3.13
N VAL A 130 -4.73 -13.14 3.29
CA VAL A 130 -6.01 -13.84 3.32
C VAL A 130 -6.84 -13.48 2.10
N ARG A 131 -7.63 -14.43 1.60
CA ARG A 131 -8.52 -14.23 0.47
C ARG A 131 -9.86 -14.91 0.70
N SER A 132 -10.95 -14.22 0.41
CA SER A 132 -12.28 -14.85 0.31
C SER A 132 -12.44 -15.46 -1.08
N THR A 133 -12.75 -16.76 -1.13
CA THR A 133 -13.10 -17.43 -2.39
C THR A 133 -14.53 -17.13 -2.85
N ALA A 134 -15.36 -16.54 -1.98
CA ALA A 134 -16.72 -16.11 -2.33
C ALA A 134 -16.71 -14.81 -3.13
N THR A 135 -15.95 -13.82 -2.68
CA THR A 135 -15.94 -12.46 -3.26
C THR A 135 -14.67 -12.12 -4.04
N GLY A 136 -13.61 -12.90 -3.86
CA GLY A 136 -12.28 -12.58 -4.37
C GLY A 136 -11.53 -11.52 -3.54
N ALA A 137 -12.15 -10.96 -2.50
CA ALA A 137 -11.54 -9.95 -1.63
C ALA A 137 -10.28 -10.46 -0.95
N VAL A 138 -9.33 -9.56 -0.70
CA VAL A 138 -8.03 -9.85 -0.08
C VAL A 138 -7.80 -8.98 1.14
N ASP A 139 -6.94 -9.44 2.06
CA ASP A 139 -6.50 -8.65 3.22
C ASP A 139 -5.21 -9.22 3.85
N ASP A 140 -4.68 -8.56 4.89
CA ASP A 140 -3.61 -9.07 5.78
C ASP A 140 -2.31 -9.51 5.07
N PHE A 141 -1.90 -8.78 4.03
CA PHE A 141 -0.62 -9.02 3.36
C PHE A 141 0.57 -8.78 4.31
N LYS A 142 1.40 -9.80 4.50
CA LYS A 142 2.52 -9.79 5.45
C LYS A 142 3.67 -10.70 5.03
N PHE A 143 4.87 -10.38 5.50
CA PHE A 143 6.05 -11.21 5.36
C PHE A 143 6.04 -12.35 6.39
N ASN A 144 6.43 -13.56 5.96
CA ASN A 144 6.53 -14.74 6.82
C ASN A 144 7.82 -15.53 6.63
#